data_AF-A0A2L1J149-F1
#
_entry.id   AF-A0A2L1J149-F1
#
_cell.length_a   1.000
_cell.length_b   1.000
_cell.length_c   1.000
_cell.angle_alpha   90.00
_cell.angle_beta   90.00
_cell.angle_gamma   90.00
#
_symmetry.space_group_name_H-M   'P 1'
#
loop_
_entity.id
_entity.type
_entity.pdbx_description
1 polymer ?
#
loop_
_entity_poly.entity_id
_entity_poly.type
_entity_poly.pdbx_seq_one_letter_code
_entity_poly.pdbx_strand_id
1 'polypeptide(L)'
;LSAAALQYSDNTAMNKLIAQLGGPGGVTAFARAIGDETFRLDRTEPTLNTAIPGDPRDTTTPRAMAQTLRQLTLGHALGETQRAQLVTWLKGNTTGAASIRAGLPTSWTVGDKTGSGDYGTTNDIAVIWPQGRAPLVLVTYFTQPQQNAENRRDVLASAARI
;
A
#
# COMPACT_ATOMS: atom_id res chain seq x y z
N LEU A 1 7.09 -8.22 13.75
CA LEU A 1 7.06 -6.81 13.30
C LEU A 1 6.41 -6.67 11.93
N SER A 2 6.94 -7.28 10.86
CA SER A 2 6.39 -7.14 9.49
C SER A 2 4.92 -7.51 9.36
N ALA A 3 4.48 -8.63 9.95
CA ALA A 3 3.07 -9.01 9.96
C ALA A 3 2.19 -7.95 10.65
N ALA A 4 2.63 -7.38 11.79
CA ALA A 4 1.88 -6.36 12.52
C ALA A 4 1.74 -5.06 11.70
N ALA A 5 2.83 -4.59 11.08
CA ALA A 5 2.82 -3.42 10.21
C ALA A 5 1.91 -3.63 8.99
N LEU A 6 1.92 -4.82 8.38
CA LEU A 6 1.14 -5.09 7.17
C LEU A 6 -0.35 -5.38 7.47
N GLN A 7 -0.64 -6.23 8.45
CA GLN A 7 -2.00 -6.76 8.67
C GLN A 7 -2.85 -5.91 9.61
N TYR A 8 -2.21 -5.13 10.48
CA TYR A 8 -2.86 -4.30 11.50
C TYR A 8 -2.49 -2.83 11.39
N SER A 9 -1.62 -2.46 10.43
CA SER A 9 -1.11 -1.10 10.26
C SER A 9 -0.43 -0.54 11.52
N ASP A 10 0.29 -1.39 12.25
CA ASP A 10 1.00 -1.00 13.48
C ASP A 10 2.18 -0.04 13.16
N ASN A 11 2.00 1.23 13.54
CA ASN A 11 2.97 2.30 13.32
C ASN A 11 4.28 2.13 14.10
N THR A 12 4.25 1.49 15.27
CA THR A 12 5.46 1.21 16.04
C THR A 12 6.27 0.12 15.33
N ALA A 13 5.60 -0.92 14.84
CA ALA A 13 6.24 -1.94 14.03
C ALA A 13 6.85 -1.33 12.76
N MET A 14 6.14 -0.43 12.07
CA MET A 14 6.67 0.29 10.90
C MET A 14 7.93 1.08 11.25
N ASN A 15 7.93 1.87 12.33
CA ASN A 15 9.11 2.60 12.77
C ASN A 15 10.32 1.71 13.07
N LYS A 16 10.10 0.51 13.64
CA LYS A 16 11.19 -0.47 13.85
C LYS A 16 11.73 -1.03 12.54
N LEU A 17 10.87 -1.29 11.54
CA LEU A 17 11.31 -1.72 10.22
C LEU A 17 12.10 -0.62 9.50
N ILE A 18 11.65 0.64 9.58
CA ILE A 18 12.38 1.79 9.05
C ILE A 18 13.76 1.91 9.71
N ALA A 19 13.83 1.79 11.04
CA ALA A 19 15.10 1.85 11.77
C ALA A 19 16.06 0.71 11.36
N GLN A 20 15.54 -0.51 11.17
CA GLN A 20 16.31 -1.66 10.69
C GLN A 20 16.93 -1.42 9.30
N LEU A 21 16.30 -0.58 8.47
CA LEU A 21 16.78 -0.21 7.14
C LEU A 21 17.66 1.05 7.15
N GLY A 22 17.98 1.62 8.32
CA GLY A 22 18.81 2.83 8.43
C GLY A 22 18.04 4.14 8.24
N GLY A 23 16.72 4.14 8.42
CA GLY A 23 15.85 5.32 8.30
C GLY A 23 15.03 5.37 7.00
N PRO A 24 14.20 6.40 6.81
CA PRO A 24 13.33 6.52 5.63
C PRO A 24 14.07 6.45 4.29
N GLY A 25 15.28 7.02 4.23
CA GLY A 25 16.16 6.94 3.08
C GLY A 25 16.55 5.51 2.68
N GLY A 26 16.65 4.59 3.64
CA GLY A 26 16.91 3.16 3.36
C GLY A 26 15.75 2.48 2.64
N VAL A 27 14.51 2.86 2.96
CA VAL A 27 13.31 2.38 2.24
C VAL A 27 13.30 2.94 0.81
N THR A 28 13.60 4.23 0.66
CA THR A 28 13.71 4.87 -0.65
C THR A 28 14.82 4.23 -1.50
N ALA A 29 15.97 3.91 -0.90
CA ALA A 29 17.06 3.23 -1.58
C ALA A 29 16.67 1.82 -2.04
N PHE A 30 15.92 1.06 -1.22
CA PHE A 30 15.37 -0.23 -1.65
C PHE A 30 14.42 -0.08 -2.84
N ALA A 31 13.54 0.93 -2.83
CA ALA A 31 12.66 1.21 -3.96
C ALA A 31 13.45 1.48 -5.26
N ARG A 32 14.52 2.29 -5.19
CA ARG A 32 15.42 2.52 -6.34
C ARG A 32 16.09 1.24 -6.82
N ALA A 33 16.53 0.38 -5.90
CA ALA A 33 17.20 -0.88 -6.24
C ALA A 33 16.30 -1.87 -7.02
N ILE A 34 14.97 -1.76 -6.89
CA ILE A 34 13.99 -2.56 -7.64
C ILE A 34 13.40 -1.82 -8.84
N GLY A 35 13.97 -0.67 -9.22
CA GLY A 35 13.59 0.11 -10.40
C GLY A 35 12.48 1.14 -10.19
N ASP A 36 12.07 1.42 -8.95
CA ASP A 36 11.12 2.50 -8.67
C ASP A 36 11.87 3.82 -8.48
N GLU A 37 11.80 4.71 -9.48
CA GLU A 37 12.42 6.04 -9.45
C GLU A 37 11.52 7.13 -8.86
N THR A 38 10.27 6.80 -8.51
CA THR A 38 9.25 7.78 -8.11
C THR A 38 9.01 7.77 -6.61
N PHE A 39 8.95 6.59 -6.00
CA PHE A 39 8.67 6.43 -4.57
C PHE A 39 9.69 7.19 -3.72
N ARG A 40 9.23 7.84 -2.67
CA ARG A 40 10.06 8.42 -1.62
C ARG A 40 9.39 8.27 -0.27
N LEU A 41 10.19 7.92 0.72
CA LEU A 41 9.84 7.96 2.14
C LEU A 41 10.81 8.92 2.82
N ASP A 42 10.28 9.97 3.41
CA ASP A 42 11.03 11.10 3.94
C ASP A 42 10.92 11.18 5.47
N ARG A 43 9.85 10.65 6.05
CA ARG A 43 9.56 10.71 7.48
C ARG A 43 9.23 9.34 8.07
N THR A 44 9.17 9.31 9.41
CA THR A 44 8.69 8.17 10.20
C THR A 44 7.23 8.37 10.60
N GLU A 45 6.61 7.31 11.14
CA GLU A 45 5.30 7.40 11.76
C GLU A 45 5.38 8.25 13.04
N PRO A 46 4.37 9.10 13.33
CA PRO A 46 3.12 9.28 12.56
C PRO A 46 3.21 10.34 11.45
N THR A 47 4.29 11.12 11.40
CA THR A 47 4.36 12.37 10.62
C THR A 47 4.35 12.18 9.10
N LEU A 48 4.63 10.98 8.59
CA LEU A 48 4.49 10.67 7.17
C LEU A 48 3.03 10.81 6.66
N ASN A 49 2.03 10.81 7.55
CA ASN A 49 0.60 10.86 7.20
C ASN A 49 -0.01 12.27 7.15
N THR A 50 0.80 13.33 7.25
CA THR A 50 0.29 14.72 7.17
C THR A 50 -0.39 15.06 5.84
N ALA A 51 -0.06 14.35 4.75
CA ALA A 51 -0.74 14.39 3.45
C ALA A 51 -1.08 15.80 2.91
N ILE A 52 -0.21 16.77 3.17
CA ILE A 52 -0.45 18.18 2.81
C ILE A 52 -0.48 18.32 1.28
N PRO A 53 -1.53 18.90 0.68
CA PRO A 53 -1.58 19.15 -0.76
C PRO A 53 -0.36 19.95 -1.25
N GLY A 54 0.35 19.41 -2.23
CA GLY A 54 1.56 20.01 -2.81
C GLY A 54 2.87 19.69 -2.09
N ASP A 55 2.84 19.02 -0.92
CA ASP A 55 4.05 18.52 -0.27
C ASP A 55 4.56 17.26 -0.98
N PRO A 56 5.81 17.24 -1.50
CA PRO A 56 6.32 16.08 -2.20
C PRO A 56 6.74 14.92 -1.27
N ARG A 57 6.83 15.15 0.05
CA ARG A 57 7.33 14.14 0.99
C ARG A 57 6.38 12.96 1.16
N ASP A 58 6.94 11.76 1.29
CA ASP A 58 6.20 10.51 1.53
C ASP A 58 5.18 10.20 0.40
N THR A 59 5.53 10.56 -0.83
CA THR A 59 4.66 10.39 -2.00
C THR A 59 5.17 9.34 -2.98
N THR A 60 4.25 8.90 -3.84
CA THR A 60 4.53 8.15 -5.05
C THR A 60 3.40 8.43 -6.05
N THR A 61 3.43 7.81 -7.23
CA THR A 61 2.31 7.83 -8.19
C THR A 61 1.60 6.49 -8.24
N PRO A 62 0.30 6.45 -8.61
CA PRO A 62 -0.43 5.19 -8.79
C PRO A 62 0.26 4.23 -9.76
N ARG A 63 0.85 4.75 -10.85
CA ARG A 63 1.60 3.97 -11.84
C ARG A 63 2.83 3.31 -11.23
N ALA A 64 3.67 4.08 -10.54
CA ALA A 64 4.90 3.57 -9.94
C ALA A 64 4.60 2.50 -8.89
N MET A 65 3.67 2.78 -7.98
CA MET A 65 3.30 1.82 -6.94
C MET A 65 2.66 0.54 -7.50
N ALA A 66 1.84 0.63 -8.56
CA ALA A 66 1.28 -0.57 -9.20
C ALA A 66 2.37 -1.45 -9.82
N GLN A 67 3.37 -0.83 -10.48
CA GLN A 67 4.50 -1.57 -11.05
C GLN A 67 5.37 -2.20 -9.95
N THR A 68 5.67 -1.45 -8.88
CA THR A 68 6.43 -1.94 -7.72
C THR A 68 5.72 -3.08 -7.03
N LEU A 69 4.42 -2.96 -6.74
CA LEU A 69 3.63 -4.01 -6.12
C LEU A 69 3.63 -5.27 -7.00
N ARG A 70 3.45 -5.14 -8.31
CA ARG A 70 3.57 -6.26 -9.25
C ARG A 70 4.92 -6.96 -9.15
N GLN A 71 6.03 -6.21 -9.13
CA GLN A 71 7.37 -6.80 -9.05
C GLN A 71 7.62 -7.52 -7.73
N LEU A 72 7.12 -6.98 -6.62
CA LEU A 72 7.28 -7.54 -5.29
C LEU A 72 6.43 -8.80 -5.05
N THR A 73 5.22 -8.87 -5.61
CA THR A 73 4.27 -9.96 -5.32
C THR A 73 4.15 -11.01 -6.42
N LEU A 74 4.42 -10.65 -7.67
CA LEU A 74 4.27 -11.52 -8.84
C LEU A 74 5.56 -11.64 -9.68
N GLY A 75 6.42 -10.61 -9.63
CA GLY A 75 7.70 -10.55 -10.35
C GLY A 75 8.87 -11.09 -9.53
N HIS A 76 10.09 -10.66 -9.86
CA HIS A 76 11.33 -11.24 -9.32
C HIS A 76 12.15 -10.24 -8.47
N ALA A 77 11.53 -9.17 -7.99
CA ALA A 77 12.21 -8.22 -7.09
C ALA A 77 12.59 -8.85 -5.74
N LEU A 78 11.91 -9.95 -5.36
CA LEU A 78 12.19 -10.76 -4.19
C LEU A 78 12.46 -12.20 -4.60
N GLY A 79 13.26 -12.91 -3.80
CA GLY A 79 13.36 -14.37 -3.88
C GLY A 79 12.01 -15.05 -3.64
N GLU A 80 11.87 -16.28 -4.11
CA GLU A 80 10.58 -16.99 -4.14
C GLU A 80 9.91 -17.06 -2.75
N THR A 81 10.64 -17.48 -1.73
CA THR A 81 10.12 -17.59 -0.35
C THR A 81 9.70 -16.24 0.21
N GLN A 82 10.46 -15.17 -0.05
CA GLN A 82 10.16 -13.82 0.42
C GLN A 82 8.93 -13.24 -0.28
N ARG A 83 8.80 -13.47 -1.60
CA ARG A 83 7.62 -13.11 -2.38
C ARG A 83 6.37 -13.82 -1.86
N ALA A 84 6.46 -15.14 -1.63
CA ALA A 84 5.36 -15.94 -1.07
C ALA A 84 4.95 -15.46 0.33
N GLN A 85 5.93 -15.09 1.16
CA GLN A 85 5.69 -14.55 2.50
C GLN A 85 4.98 -13.18 2.45
N LEU A 86 5.42 -12.28 1.57
CA LEU A 86 4.77 -10.97 1.38
C LEU A 86 3.31 -11.16 0.92
N VAL A 87 3.08 -12.02 -0.06
CA VAL A 87 1.73 -12.34 -0.54
C VAL A 87 0.87 -12.92 0.59
N THR A 88 1.43 -13.81 1.41
CA THR A 88 0.73 -14.37 2.59
C THR A 88 0.33 -13.28 3.57
N TRP A 89 1.23 -12.35 3.89
CA TRP A 89 0.91 -11.24 4.79
C TRP A 89 -0.19 -10.33 4.22
N LEU A 90 -0.09 -9.95 2.94
CA LEU A 90 -1.09 -9.10 2.27
C LEU A 90 -2.47 -9.75 2.20
N LYS A 91 -2.53 -11.06 1.91
CA LYS A 91 -3.80 -11.82 1.92
C LYS A 91 -4.46 -11.84 3.30
N GLY A 92 -3.66 -11.83 4.37
CA GLY A 92 -4.12 -11.78 5.75
C GLY A 92 -4.37 -10.38 6.31
N ASN A 93 -4.44 -9.32 5.49
CA ASN A 93 -4.75 -7.98 5.99
C ASN A 93 -6.14 -7.92 6.65
N THR A 94 -6.23 -7.27 7.82
CA THR A 94 -7.48 -7.12 8.58
C THR A 94 -8.21 -5.79 8.31
N THR A 95 -7.55 -4.85 7.64
CA THR A 95 -8.02 -3.46 7.51
C THR A 95 -8.73 -3.14 6.19
N GLY A 96 -8.66 -4.04 5.20
CA GLY A 96 -9.04 -3.79 3.80
C GLY A 96 -10.50 -4.08 3.40
N ALA A 97 -11.31 -4.66 4.28
CA ALA A 97 -12.63 -5.18 3.91
C ALA A 97 -13.58 -4.14 3.29
N ALA A 98 -13.46 -2.87 3.66
CA ALA A 98 -14.30 -1.77 3.18
C ALA A 98 -13.70 -0.98 1.99
N SER A 99 -12.49 -1.32 1.53
CA SER A 99 -11.76 -0.60 0.49
C SER A 99 -11.88 -1.32 -0.87
N ILE A 100 -10.77 -1.65 -1.57
CA ILE A 100 -10.82 -2.33 -2.88
C ILE A 100 -11.65 -3.63 -2.79
N ARG A 101 -11.51 -4.40 -1.71
CA ARG A 101 -12.24 -5.66 -1.51
C ARG A 101 -13.75 -5.53 -1.63
N ALA A 102 -14.32 -4.42 -1.15
CA ALA A 102 -15.76 -4.19 -1.19
C ALA A 102 -16.31 -3.91 -2.60
N GLY A 103 -15.44 -3.58 -3.56
CA GLY A 103 -15.81 -3.37 -4.96
C GLY A 103 -15.81 -4.65 -5.80
N LEU A 104 -15.21 -5.75 -5.31
CA LEU A 104 -14.91 -6.92 -6.13
C LEU A 104 -15.84 -8.11 -5.81
N PRO A 105 -16.02 -9.06 -6.75
CA PRO A 105 -16.73 -10.30 -6.46
C PRO A 105 -16.12 -11.04 -5.26
N THR A 106 -16.97 -11.53 -4.36
CA THR A 106 -16.52 -12.21 -3.12
C THR A 106 -15.76 -13.52 -3.37
N SER A 107 -15.88 -14.10 -4.56
CA SER A 107 -15.10 -15.27 -4.98
C SER A 107 -13.63 -14.94 -5.30
N TRP A 108 -13.29 -13.66 -5.47
CA TRP A 108 -11.93 -13.24 -5.79
C TRP A 108 -11.09 -13.17 -4.53
N THR A 109 -9.89 -13.74 -4.58
CA THR A 109 -8.92 -13.58 -3.49
C THR A 109 -8.20 -12.24 -3.65
N VAL A 110 -8.05 -11.51 -2.56
CA VAL A 110 -7.34 -10.23 -2.53
C VAL A 110 -6.24 -10.28 -1.47
N GLY A 111 -5.09 -9.68 -1.78
CA GLY A 111 -4.10 -9.28 -0.80
C GLY A 111 -3.83 -7.79 -0.95
N ASP A 112 -4.01 -7.03 0.12
CA ASP A 112 -4.03 -5.57 0.08
C ASP A 112 -3.31 -4.92 1.26
N LYS A 113 -3.03 -3.64 1.12
CA LYS A 113 -2.62 -2.77 2.22
C LYS A 113 -3.29 -1.40 2.09
N THR A 114 -4.06 -1.07 3.12
CA THR A 114 -4.71 0.24 3.25
C THR A 114 -3.75 1.32 3.76
N GLY A 115 -4.09 2.59 3.54
CA GLY A 115 -3.44 3.73 4.17
C GLY A 115 -4.44 4.85 4.44
N SER A 116 -4.22 5.61 5.52
CA SER A 116 -5.05 6.76 5.87
C SER A 116 -4.23 7.85 6.51
N GLY A 117 -4.62 9.11 6.33
CA GLY A 117 -3.94 10.25 6.94
C GLY A 117 -4.82 11.49 7.01
N ASP A 118 -4.20 12.62 7.30
CA ASP A 118 -4.83 13.93 7.20
C ASP A 118 -5.38 14.17 5.78
N TYR A 119 -6.16 15.24 5.62
CA TYR A 119 -6.82 15.58 4.36
C TYR A 119 -7.78 14.49 3.88
N GLY A 120 -8.36 13.73 4.82
CA GLY A 120 -9.21 12.57 4.55
C GLY A 120 -8.59 11.59 3.55
N THR A 121 -7.26 11.52 3.55
CA THR A 121 -6.51 10.67 2.63
C THR A 121 -6.87 9.23 2.91
N THR A 122 -7.34 8.53 1.88
CA THR A 122 -7.84 7.16 1.96
C THR A 122 -7.27 6.37 0.80
N ASN A 123 -6.39 5.43 1.09
CA ASN A 123 -5.60 4.71 0.10
C ASN A 123 -5.76 3.21 0.24
N ASP A 124 -5.63 2.49 -0.87
CA ASP A 124 -5.51 1.03 -0.89
C ASP A 124 -4.69 0.57 -2.10
N ILE A 125 -3.85 -0.44 -1.89
CA ILE A 125 -3.09 -1.10 -2.96
C ILE A 125 -3.30 -2.61 -2.85
N ALA A 126 -3.61 -3.25 -3.96
CA ALA A 126 -4.02 -4.65 -3.96
C ALA A 126 -3.43 -5.45 -5.11
N VAL A 127 -3.06 -6.69 -4.82
CA VAL A 127 -2.94 -7.77 -5.79
C VAL A 127 -4.16 -8.67 -5.66
N ILE A 128 -4.77 -8.95 -6.81
CA ILE A 128 -6.10 -9.55 -6.91
C ILE A 128 -5.96 -10.83 -7.75
N TRP A 129 -6.53 -11.93 -7.28
CA TRP A 129 -6.60 -13.20 -7.99
C TRP A 129 -8.06 -13.51 -8.33
N PRO A 130 -8.52 -13.09 -9.52
CA PRO A 130 -9.83 -13.46 -10.02
C PRO A 130 -9.95 -14.96 -10.28
N GLN A 131 -11.17 -15.48 -10.24
CA GLN A 131 -11.44 -16.86 -10.64
C GLN A 131 -11.24 -17.04 -12.15
N GLY A 132 -10.42 -18.01 -12.56
CA GLY A 132 -10.28 -18.42 -13.98
C GLY A 132 -9.47 -17.48 -14.89
N ARG A 133 -8.71 -16.52 -14.36
CA ARG A 133 -7.85 -15.63 -15.16
C ARG A 133 -6.60 -15.18 -14.39
N ALA A 134 -5.68 -14.54 -15.10
CA ALA A 134 -4.43 -14.04 -14.52
C ALA A 134 -4.66 -12.98 -13.43
N PRO A 135 -3.74 -12.84 -12.45
CA PRO A 135 -3.84 -11.85 -11.39
C PRO A 135 -3.82 -10.41 -11.92
N LEU A 136 -4.41 -9.50 -11.15
CA LEU A 136 -4.43 -8.06 -11.39
C LEU A 136 -3.70 -7.33 -10.28
N VAL A 137 -3.19 -6.13 -10.57
CA VAL A 137 -2.69 -5.19 -9.57
C VAL A 137 -3.48 -3.90 -9.71
N LEU A 138 -4.00 -3.40 -8.59
CA LEU A 138 -4.81 -2.18 -8.53
C LEU A 138 -4.28 -1.27 -7.42
N VAL A 139 -4.16 0.01 -7.72
CA VAL A 139 -3.79 1.07 -6.76
C VAL A 139 -4.87 2.14 -6.83
N THR A 140 -5.47 2.46 -5.70
CA THR A 140 -6.45 3.53 -5.56
C THR A 140 -5.98 4.49 -4.46
N TYR A 141 -5.64 5.72 -4.87
CA TYR A 141 -5.31 6.80 -3.95
C TYR A 141 -6.36 7.89 -4.03
N PHE A 142 -6.79 8.36 -2.87
CA PHE A 142 -7.79 9.41 -2.73
C PHE A 142 -7.38 10.36 -1.61
N THR A 143 -7.48 11.67 -1.85
CA THR A 143 -7.20 12.72 -0.88
C THR A 143 -8.14 13.90 -1.13
N GLN A 144 -8.38 14.73 -0.12
CA GLN A 144 -9.41 15.76 -0.12
C GLN A 144 -8.82 17.15 0.21
N PRO A 145 -9.50 18.24 -0.16
CA PRO A 145 -8.97 19.59 0.06
C PRO A 145 -8.99 20.06 1.53
N GLN A 146 -9.87 19.50 2.38
CA GLN A 146 -9.98 19.88 3.79
C GLN A 146 -9.14 18.95 4.67
N GLN A 147 -8.25 19.52 5.50
CA GLN A 147 -7.36 18.73 6.37
C GLN A 147 -8.12 17.77 7.30
N ASN A 148 -9.28 18.18 7.81
CA ASN A 148 -10.12 17.39 8.71
C ASN A 148 -11.21 16.58 7.99
N ALA A 149 -11.12 16.40 6.67
CA ALA A 149 -12.09 15.60 5.92
C ALA A 149 -12.10 14.14 6.43
N GLU A 150 -13.29 13.53 6.44
CA GLU A 150 -13.44 12.12 6.80
C GLU A 150 -12.93 11.19 5.70
N ASN A 151 -12.44 10.01 6.10
CA ASN A 151 -11.97 8.99 5.16
C ASN A 151 -13.12 8.43 4.29
N ARG A 152 -12.84 8.15 3.02
CA ARG A 152 -13.82 7.73 2.00
C ARG A 152 -13.48 6.38 1.37
N ARG A 153 -13.53 5.32 2.17
CA ARG A 153 -13.25 3.95 1.68
C ARG A 153 -14.27 3.48 0.63
N ASP A 154 -15.49 4.01 0.69
CA ASP A 154 -16.54 3.80 -0.32
C ASP A 154 -16.13 4.29 -1.72
N VAL A 155 -15.32 5.35 -1.81
CA VAL A 155 -14.77 5.83 -3.08
C VAL A 155 -13.78 4.82 -3.65
N LEU A 156 -12.94 4.22 -2.81
CA LEU A 156 -12.00 3.17 -3.25
C LEU A 156 -12.74 1.92 -3.72
N ALA A 157 -13.77 1.49 -2.98
CA ALA A 157 -14.63 0.37 -3.36
C ALA A 157 -15.34 0.64 -4.69
N SER A 158 -15.83 1.88 -4.90
CA SER A 158 -16.48 2.28 -6.15
C SER A 158 -15.50 2.29 -7.32
N ALA A 159 -14.27 2.77 -7.11
CA ALA A 159 -13.22 2.76 -8.12
C ALA A 159 -12.77 1.34 -8.52
N ALA A 160 -12.86 0.38 -7.59
CA ALA A 160 -12.54 -1.03 -7.84
C ALA A 160 -13.70 -1.81 -8.48
N ARG A 161 -14.91 -1.24 -8.53
CA ARG A 161 -16.12 -1.96 -8.90
C ARG A 161 -16.12 -2.39 -10.36
N ILE A 162 -16.55 -3.63 -10.58
CA ILE A 162 -16.83 -4.23 -11.89
C ILE A 162 -18.25 -4.77 -11.96
#